data_AF-A0A0B6ZSV5-F1
#
_entry.id   AF-A0A0B6ZSV5-F1
#
_cell.length_a   1.000
_cell.length_b   1.000
_cell.length_c   1.000
_cell.angle_alpha   90.00
_cell.angle_beta   90.00
_cell.angle_gamma   90.00
#
_symmetry.space_group_name_H-M   'P 1'
#
loop_
_entity.id
_entity.type
_entity.pdbx_description
1 polymer ?
#
loop_
_entity_poly.entity_id
_entity_poly.type
_entity_poly.pdbx_seq_one_letter_code
_entity_poly.pdbx_strand_id
1 'polypeptide(L)'
;KFLIHFYTPLSHDDNNKITQADGDLKDFIHDLETGGFLNNTLLVVMADHGARFADVRRTLSGKLEERLPYVSLLFPPWFEKKYPDLIRNVKTNANRLTTHFDLHETFNDFLRFDGAGLGDVKNRGISLFKEIPKSRTCAHADVAPHWCACLAWKNVSQTDPDAKRALQTVLDTLNNYTQDFRSECSLLSIGNITMLSKMHASDDVLKFKQT
;
A
#
# COMPACT_ATOMS: atom_id res chain seq x y z
N LYS A 1 -25.82 14.47 0.04
CA LYS A 1 -25.48 14.62 -1.40
C LYS A 1 -24.31 13.68 -1.68
N PHE A 2 -24.26 13.05 -2.85
CA PHE A 2 -23.18 12.14 -3.25
C PHE A 2 -22.60 12.65 -4.57
N LEU A 3 -21.28 12.66 -4.69
CA LEU A 3 -20.56 13.05 -5.89
C LEU A 3 -19.51 11.97 -6.19
N ILE A 4 -19.44 11.56 -7.45
CA ILE A 4 -18.39 10.70 -7.97
C ILE A 4 -17.83 11.36 -9.22
N HIS A 5 -16.51 11.41 -9.33
CA HIS A 5 -15.79 11.94 -10.49
C HIS A 5 -14.62 11.02 -10.80
N PHE A 6 -14.33 10.81 -12.09
CA PHE A 6 -13.31 9.88 -12.55
C PHE A 6 -12.43 10.54 -13.62
N TYR A 7 -11.14 10.70 -13.32
CA TYR A 7 -10.16 11.32 -14.22
C TYR A 7 -9.53 10.26 -15.13
N THR A 8 -10.18 9.92 -16.25
CA THR A 8 -9.63 8.94 -17.20
C THR A 8 -8.61 9.53 -18.18
N PRO A 9 -8.86 10.67 -18.86
CA PRO A 9 -8.03 11.10 -19.99
C PRO A 9 -6.56 11.39 -19.65
N LEU A 10 -6.30 11.82 -18.42
CA LEU A 10 -4.95 12.18 -17.95
C LEU A 10 -4.23 11.04 -17.23
N SER A 11 -4.93 9.95 -16.87
CA SER A 11 -4.35 8.87 -16.04
C SER A 11 -4.19 7.55 -16.78
N HIS A 12 -4.99 7.30 -17.82
CA HIS A 12 -5.14 5.95 -18.36
C HIS A 12 -3.92 5.48 -19.18
N ASP A 13 -3.49 6.26 -20.17
CA ASP A 13 -2.50 5.77 -21.16
C ASP A 13 -1.04 6.10 -20.81
N ASP A 14 -0.81 7.15 -20.02
CA ASP A 14 0.52 7.67 -19.71
C ASP A 14 0.56 8.24 -18.29
N ASN A 15 1.34 7.58 -17.42
CA ASN A 15 1.51 7.99 -16.02
C ASN A 15 2.06 9.42 -15.88
N ASN A 16 2.72 9.96 -16.89
CA ASN A 16 3.30 11.31 -16.80
C ASN A 16 2.25 12.41 -16.93
N LYS A 17 1.10 12.13 -17.56
CA LYS A 17 0.06 13.13 -17.82
C LYS A 17 -0.76 13.46 -16.57
N ILE A 18 -0.83 12.56 -15.59
CA ILE A 18 -1.63 12.78 -14.38
C ILE A 18 -1.15 13.97 -13.56
N THR A 19 0.14 14.32 -13.67
CA THR A 19 0.73 15.50 -13.04
C THR A 19 0.07 16.81 -13.47
N GLN A 20 -0.58 16.84 -14.65
CA GLN A 20 -1.32 18.01 -15.12
C GLN A 20 -2.60 18.26 -14.31
N ALA A 21 -3.15 17.24 -13.65
CA ALA A 21 -4.33 17.36 -12.79
C ALA A 21 -3.98 17.67 -11.32
N ASP A 22 -2.70 17.67 -10.94
CA ASP A 22 -2.29 17.78 -9.53
C ASP A 22 -2.70 19.13 -8.92
N GLY A 23 -2.44 20.23 -9.65
CA GLY A 23 -2.85 21.58 -9.24
C GLY A 23 -4.36 21.71 -9.07
N ASP A 24 -5.13 21.30 -10.09
CA ASP A 24 -6.59 21.37 -10.08
C ASP A 24 -7.20 20.50 -8.96
N LEU A 25 -6.66 19.30 -8.73
CA LEU A 25 -7.13 18.41 -7.67
C LEU A 25 -6.82 19.00 -6.28
N LYS A 26 -5.61 19.54 -6.09
CA LYS A 26 -5.22 20.21 -4.85
C LYS A 26 -6.13 21.40 -4.56
N ASP A 27 -6.35 22.27 -5.54
CA ASP A 27 -7.16 23.47 -5.36
C ASP A 27 -8.63 23.10 -5.10
N PHE A 28 -9.17 22.08 -5.79
CA PHE A 28 -10.50 21.54 -5.50
C PHE A 28 -10.63 21.03 -4.06
N ILE A 29 -9.66 20.24 -3.56
CA ILE A 29 -9.67 19.75 -2.18
C ILE A 29 -9.53 20.91 -1.19
N HIS A 30 -8.71 21.91 -1.49
CA HIS A 30 -8.53 23.11 -0.68
C HIS A 30 -9.82 23.93 -0.58
N ASP A 31 -10.55 24.09 -1.68
CA ASP A 31 -11.84 24.77 -1.70
C ASP A 31 -12.90 24.00 -0.89
N LEU A 32 -12.90 22.66 -0.97
CA LEU A 32 -13.76 21.82 -0.13
C LEU A 32 -13.46 22.01 1.37
N GLU A 33 -12.19 22.10 1.74
CA GLU A 33 -11.73 22.30 3.11
C GLU A 33 -12.10 23.71 3.63
N THR A 34 -11.64 24.75 2.94
CA THR A 34 -11.80 26.15 3.35
C THR A 34 -13.26 26.61 3.29
N GLY A 35 -14.04 26.09 2.36
CA GLY A 35 -15.49 26.29 2.30
C GLY A 35 -16.28 25.53 3.38
N GLY A 36 -15.62 24.68 4.19
CA GLY A 36 -16.23 23.93 5.27
C GLY A 36 -17.08 22.73 4.81
N PHE A 37 -16.99 22.34 3.53
CA PHE A 37 -17.75 21.19 2.98
C PHE A 37 -17.27 19.86 3.57
N LEU A 38 -15.98 19.75 3.90
CA LEU A 38 -15.40 18.56 4.55
C LEU A 38 -15.83 18.39 6.01
N ASN A 39 -16.44 19.39 6.63
CA ASN A 39 -16.97 19.26 8.00
C ASN A 39 -18.08 18.22 8.13
N ASN A 40 -18.72 17.81 7.03
CA ASN A 40 -19.80 16.83 7.02
C ASN A 40 -19.70 15.83 5.85
N THR A 41 -18.52 15.73 5.21
CA THR A 41 -18.32 14.89 4.04
C THR A 41 -17.16 13.92 4.28
N LEU A 42 -17.38 12.62 4.04
CA LEU A 42 -16.29 11.67 3.82
C LEU A 42 -15.76 11.90 2.41
N LEU A 43 -14.49 12.28 2.30
CA LEU A 43 -13.79 12.35 1.02
C LEU A 43 -13.00 11.06 0.80
N VAL A 44 -13.18 10.46 -0.37
CA VAL A 44 -12.43 9.28 -0.82
C VAL A 44 -11.70 9.66 -2.11
N VAL A 45 -10.37 9.52 -2.11
CA VAL A 45 -9.55 9.65 -3.32
C VAL A 45 -8.98 8.28 -3.61
N MET A 46 -9.31 7.70 -4.76
CA MET A 46 -8.94 6.32 -5.07
C MET A 46 -8.67 6.10 -6.55
N ALA A 47 -7.88 5.08 -6.83
CA ALA A 47 -7.72 4.47 -8.14
C ALA A 47 -8.43 3.10 -8.19
N ASP A 48 -8.89 2.72 -9.37
CA ASP A 48 -9.43 1.39 -9.65
C ASP A 48 -8.31 0.35 -9.85
N HIS A 49 -7.20 0.77 -10.47
CA HIS A 49 -5.96 0.01 -10.60
C HIS A 49 -4.74 0.94 -10.58
N GLY A 50 -3.52 0.39 -10.46
CA GLY A 50 -2.30 1.18 -10.68
C GLY A 50 -1.87 1.24 -12.14
N ALA A 51 -0.64 1.62 -12.43
CA ALA A 51 -0.18 1.87 -13.79
C ALA A 51 -0.24 0.63 -14.73
N ARG A 52 -1.17 0.63 -15.69
CA ARG A 52 -1.40 -0.51 -16.61
C ARG A 52 -0.82 -0.35 -18.03
N PHE A 53 -0.63 0.86 -18.53
CA PHE A 53 -0.40 1.09 -19.98
C PHE A 53 0.99 1.64 -20.35
N ALA A 54 1.87 1.84 -19.38
CA ALA A 54 3.23 2.34 -19.61
C ALA A 54 4.31 1.24 -19.63
N ASP A 55 5.45 1.50 -20.28
CA ASP A 55 6.60 0.58 -20.35
C ASP A 55 7.09 0.11 -18.98
N VAL A 56 6.91 0.96 -17.95
CA VAL A 56 7.22 0.63 -16.55
C VAL A 56 6.52 -0.65 -16.09
N ARG A 57 5.34 -1.01 -16.64
CA ARG A 57 4.62 -2.25 -16.33
C ARG A 57 5.44 -3.51 -16.64
N ARG A 58 6.41 -3.45 -17.54
CA ARG A 58 7.29 -4.59 -17.84
C ARG A 58 8.25 -4.91 -16.69
N THR A 59 8.51 -3.95 -15.82
CA THR A 59 9.36 -4.13 -14.64
C THR A 59 8.61 -4.83 -13.51
N LEU A 60 9.35 -5.43 -12.57
CA LEU A 60 8.76 -6.00 -11.35
C LEU A 60 7.96 -4.94 -10.56
N SER A 61 8.53 -3.75 -10.39
CA SER A 61 7.87 -2.65 -9.69
C SER A 61 6.57 -2.24 -10.38
N GLY A 62 6.56 -2.12 -11.72
CA GLY A 62 5.33 -1.79 -12.46
C GLY A 62 4.26 -2.87 -12.38
N LYS A 63 4.63 -4.16 -12.30
CA LYS A 63 3.66 -5.24 -12.05
C LYS A 63 3.06 -5.13 -10.65
N LEU A 64 3.85 -4.77 -9.64
CA LEU A 64 3.32 -4.53 -8.29
C LEU A 64 2.42 -3.30 -8.27
N GLU A 65 2.85 -2.20 -8.91
CA GLU A 65 2.10 -0.96 -8.99
C GLU A 65 0.73 -1.19 -9.62
N GLU A 66 0.63 -1.92 -10.74
CA GLU A 66 -0.65 -2.30 -11.37
C GLU A 66 -1.66 -2.92 -10.38
N ARG A 67 -1.17 -3.64 -9.37
CA ARG A 67 -1.95 -4.39 -8.35
C ARG A 67 -2.16 -3.64 -7.05
N LEU A 68 -1.55 -2.48 -6.89
CA LEU A 68 -1.56 -1.69 -5.65
C LEU A 68 -2.16 -0.30 -5.93
N PRO A 69 -3.48 -0.22 -6.21
CA PRO A 69 -4.14 1.06 -6.39
C PRO A 69 -4.10 1.89 -5.12
N TYR A 70 -3.99 3.21 -5.30
CA TYR A 70 -4.06 4.17 -4.21
C TYR A 70 -5.49 4.32 -3.67
N VAL A 71 -5.64 4.43 -2.35
CA VAL A 71 -6.88 4.81 -1.68
C VAL A 71 -6.53 5.69 -0.47
N SER A 72 -7.19 6.83 -0.35
CA SER A 72 -7.20 7.64 0.87
C SER A 72 -8.62 7.96 1.31
N LEU A 73 -8.78 8.11 2.63
CA LEU A 73 -10.02 8.45 3.29
C LEU A 73 -9.78 9.64 4.19
N LEU A 74 -10.59 10.68 4.04
CA LEU A 74 -10.62 11.83 4.94
C LEU A 74 -12.01 11.94 5.55
N PHE A 75 -12.08 11.72 6.86
CA PHE A 75 -13.33 11.74 7.61
C PHE A 75 -13.64 13.16 8.10
N PRO A 76 -14.93 13.50 8.31
CA PRO A 76 -15.31 14.74 8.97
C PRO A 76 -14.68 14.85 10.37
N PRO A 77 -14.18 16.02 10.80
CA PRO A 77 -13.53 16.17 12.11
C PRO A 77 -14.40 15.75 13.30
N TRP A 78 -15.73 15.91 13.21
CA TRP A 78 -16.63 15.45 14.27
C TRP A 78 -16.71 13.93 14.35
N PHE A 79 -16.60 13.23 13.21
CA PHE A 79 -16.67 11.77 13.15
C PHE A 79 -15.47 11.17 13.87
N GLU A 80 -14.28 11.73 13.64
CA GLU A 80 -13.07 11.28 14.31
C GLU A 80 -13.13 11.46 15.82
N LYS A 81 -13.67 12.59 16.29
CA LYS A 81 -13.85 12.87 17.73
C LYS A 81 -14.90 11.96 18.36
N LYS A 82 -15.99 11.70 17.65
CA LYS A 82 -17.12 10.90 18.15
C LYS A 82 -16.82 9.41 18.15
N TYR A 83 -16.03 8.92 17.19
CA TYR A 83 -15.77 7.50 16.97
C TYR A 83 -14.26 7.17 16.88
N PRO A 84 -13.49 7.43 17.95
CA PRO A 84 -12.04 7.26 17.94
C PRO A 84 -11.61 5.80 17.70
N ASP A 85 -12.41 4.82 18.15
CA ASP A 85 -12.12 3.39 17.94
C ASP A 85 -12.23 2.98 16.46
N LEU A 86 -13.24 3.51 15.76
CA LEU A 86 -13.42 3.29 14.32
C LEU A 86 -12.23 3.85 13.55
N ILE A 87 -11.81 5.08 13.87
CA ILE A 87 -10.65 5.73 13.24
C ILE A 87 -9.33 5.02 13.56
N ARG A 88 -9.17 4.50 14.79
CA ARG A 88 -8.00 3.69 15.13
C ARG A 88 -7.90 2.47 14.23
N ASN A 89 -9.01 1.77 13.99
CA ASN A 89 -9.03 0.60 13.11
C ASN A 89 -8.68 0.99 11.66
N VAL A 90 -9.27 2.07 11.13
CA VAL A 90 -8.92 2.58 9.79
C VAL A 90 -7.42 2.88 9.67
N LYS A 91 -6.83 3.54 10.66
CA LYS A 91 -5.37 3.83 10.70
C LYS A 91 -4.53 2.56 10.78
N THR A 92 -4.93 1.58 11.59
CA THR A 92 -4.25 0.28 11.65
C THR A 92 -4.34 -0.45 10.30
N ASN A 93 -5.49 -0.38 9.64
CA ASN A 93 -5.78 -1.05 8.37
C ASN A 93 -4.99 -0.47 7.19
N ALA A 94 -4.51 0.76 7.26
CA ALA A 94 -3.58 1.31 6.28
C ALA A 94 -2.27 0.50 6.16
N ASN A 95 -1.96 -0.33 7.17
CA ASN A 95 -0.82 -1.24 7.20
C ASN A 95 -1.25 -2.72 7.14
N ARG A 96 -2.38 -3.01 6.49
CA ARG A 96 -2.95 -4.36 6.32
C ARG A 96 -3.29 -4.60 4.85
N LEU A 97 -3.48 -5.87 4.50
CA LEU A 97 -4.02 -6.24 3.20
C LEU A 97 -5.51 -5.85 3.13
N THR A 98 -5.79 -4.83 2.32
CA THR A 98 -7.14 -4.35 2.01
C THR A 98 -7.42 -4.47 0.53
N THR A 99 -8.70 -4.42 0.17
CA THR A 99 -9.22 -4.52 -1.20
C THR A 99 -10.40 -3.55 -1.36
N HIS A 100 -10.84 -3.29 -2.60
CA HIS A 100 -12.05 -2.50 -2.82
C HIS A 100 -13.32 -3.13 -2.23
N PHE A 101 -13.33 -4.45 -1.96
CA PHE A 101 -14.44 -5.09 -1.25
C PHE A 101 -14.53 -4.65 0.21
N ASP A 102 -13.41 -4.29 0.84
CA ASP A 102 -13.41 -3.74 2.20
C ASP A 102 -14.00 -2.33 2.21
N LEU A 103 -13.72 -1.54 1.18
CA LEU A 103 -14.32 -0.21 1.00
C LEU A 103 -15.83 -0.32 0.76
N HIS A 104 -16.27 -1.30 -0.05
CA HIS A 104 -17.69 -1.63 -0.20
C HIS A 104 -18.35 -1.95 1.14
N GLU A 105 -17.76 -2.86 1.92
CA GLU A 105 -18.29 -3.22 3.24
C GLU A 105 -18.28 -2.02 4.21
N THR A 106 -17.29 -1.13 4.11
CA THR A 106 -17.24 0.12 4.89
C THR A 106 -18.44 1.02 4.56
N PHE A 107 -18.79 1.15 3.28
CA PHE A 107 -19.98 1.92 2.88
C PHE A 107 -21.29 1.29 3.36
N ASN A 108 -21.40 -0.04 3.34
CA ASN A 108 -22.55 -0.73 3.93
C ASN A 108 -22.60 -0.53 5.46
N ASP A 109 -21.45 -0.55 6.12
CA ASP A 109 -21.32 -0.30 7.56
C ASP A 109 -21.64 1.16 7.92
N PHE A 110 -21.40 2.13 7.05
CA PHE A 110 -21.90 3.50 7.26
C PHE A 110 -23.43 3.58 7.36
N LEU A 111 -24.15 2.70 6.64
CA LEU A 111 -25.61 2.67 6.66
C LEU A 111 -26.18 1.93 7.88
N ARG A 112 -25.51 0.87 8.32
CA ARG A 112 -25.96 0.01 9.44
C ARG A 112 -25.40 0.46 10.79
N PHE A 113 -24.16 0.93 10.77
CA PHE A 113 -23.36 1.43 11.87
C PHE A 113 -23.09 0.38 12.96
N ASP A 114 -22.42 -0.71 12.59
CA ASP A 114 -22.18 -1.89 13.43
C ASP A 114 -21.02 -1.71 14.45
N GLY A 115 -20.44 -0.51 14.52
CA GLY A 115 -19.40 -0.13 15.48
C GLY A 115 -18.00 -0.69 15.18
N ALA A 116 -17.06 -0.52 16.10
CA ALA A 116 -15.69 -1.04 15.95
C ALA A 116 -15.59 -2.54 16.32
N GLY A 117 -14.45 -3.17 16.03
CA GLY A 117 -14.19 -4.57 16.41
C GLY A 117 -13.07 -5.20 15.60
N LEU A 118 -12.96 -6.53 15.64
CA LEU A 118 -12.05 -7.32 14.82
C LEU A 118 -12.83 -7.92 13.64
N GLY A 119 -12.25 -7.88 12.44
CA GLY A 119 -12.83 -8.51 11.26
C GLY A 119 -12.67 -10.03 11.25
N ASP A 120 -13.55 -10.73 10.52
CA ASP A 120 -13.42 -12.17 10.28
C ASP A 120 -12.75 -12.41 8.91
N VAL A 121 -11.63 -13.14 8.91
CA VAL A 121 -10.90 -13.51 7.68
C VAL A 121 -11.70 -14.40 6.73
N LYS A 122 -12.80 -15.01 7.20
CA LYS A 122 -13.70 -15.79 6.34
C LYS A 122 -14.54 -14.90 5.41
N ASN A 123 -14.67 -13.61 5.73
CA ASN A 123 -15.40 -12.67 4.89
C ASN A 123 -14.49 -12.14 3.79
N ARG A 124 -15.00 -12.17 2.55
CA ARG A 124 -14.30 -11.60 1.39
C ARG A 124 -13.98 -10.13 1.60
N GLY A 125 -14.97 -9.34 2.00
CA GLY A 125 -14.84 -7.94 2.40
C GLY A 125 -15.00 -7.78 3.91
N ILE A 126 -14.21 -6.89 4.50
CA ILE A 126 -14.25 -6.53 5.91
C ILE A 126 -14.31 -5.00 5.97
N SER A 127 -15.35 -4.46 6.60
CA SER A 127 -15.45 -3.02 6.84
C SER A 127 -14.17 -2.49 7.51
N LEU A 128 -13.63 -1.38 7.00
CA LEU A 128 -12.41 -0.74 7.51
C LEU A 128 -12.57 -0.18 8.93
N PHE A 129 -13.82 -0.13 9.42
CA PHE A 129 -14.18 0.14 10.81
C PHE A 129 -13.88 -1.01 11.77
N LYS A 130 -13.68 -2.22 11.25
CA LYS A 130 -13.15 -3.36 12.00
C LYS A 130 -11.64 -3.48 11.71
N GLU A 131 -10.83 -3.83 12.69
CA GLU A 131 -9.42 -4.12 12.46
C GLU A 131 -9.32 -5.36 11.56
N ILE A 132 -8.63 -5.21 10.43
CA ILE A 132 -8.36 -6.30 9.50
C ILE A 132 -7.29 -7.20 10.13
N PRO A 133 -7.55 -8.50 10.29
CA PRO A 133 -6.58 -9.42 10.91
C PRO A 133 -5.25 -9.44 10.17
N LYS A 134 -4.14 -9.41 10.92
CA LYS A 134 -2.76 -9.53 10.37
C LYS A 134 -2.55 -10.81 9.56
N SER A 135 -3.31 -11.86 9.86
CA SER A 135 -3.27 -13.15 9.19
C SER A 135 -4.07 -13.20 7.88
N ARG A 136 -4.74 -12.10 7.47
CA ARG A 136 -5.49 -12.07 6.22
C ARG A 136 -4.53 -12.25 5.03
N THR A 137 -4.93 -13.10 4.10
CA THR A 137 -4.16 -13.44 2.89
C THR A 137 -4.97 -13.06 1.65
N CYS A 138 -4.34 -13.05 0.48
CA CYS A 138 -5.07 -12.88 -0.79
C CYS A 138 -6.18 -13.92 -0.98
N ALA A 139 -5.95 -15.17 -0.55
CA ALA A 139 -6.96 -16.22 -0.62
C ALA A 139 -8.18 -15.94 0.26
N HIS A 140 -7.98 -15.42 1.48
CA HIS A 140 -9.08 -14.98 2.36
C HIS A 140 -9.92 -13.86 1.73
N ALA A 141 -9.32 -13.02 0.89
CA ALA A 141 -9.98 -11.90 0.21
C ALA A 141 -10.48 -12.25 -1.22
N ASP A 142 -10.45 -13.53 -1.61
CA ASP A 142 -10.73 -14.01 -2.98
C ASP A 142 -9.93 -13.27 -4.08
N VAL A 143 -8.72 -12.84 -3.75
CA VAL A 143 -7.78 -12.26 -4.72
C VAL A 143 -7.05 -13.40 -5.43
N ALA A 144 -7.29 -13.53 -6.74
CA ALA A 144 -6.65 -14.56 -7.56
C ALA A 144 -5.11 -14.42 -7.48
N PRO A 145 -4.34 -15.53 -7.53
CA PRO A 145 -2.88 -15.51 -7.34
C PRO A 145 -2.14 -14.49 -8.21
N HIS A 146 -2.58 -14.33 -9.46
CA HIS A 146 -1.97 -13.37 -10.40
C HIS A 146 -2.16 -11.89 -10.03
N TRP A 147 -3.18 -11.55 -9.22
CA TRP A 147 -3.45 -10.19 -8.73
C TRP A 147 -2.90 -9.96 -7.32
N CYS A 148 -2.40 -11.00 -6.66
CA CYS A 148 -1.89 -10.89 -5.29
C CYS A 148 -0.53 -10.18 -5.28
N ALA A 149 -0.47 -8.97 -4.75
CA ALA A 149 0.78 -8.21 -4.62
C ALA A 149 1.67 -8.66 -3.44
N CYS A 150 1.21 -9.62 -2.62
CA CYS A 150 2.01 -10.13 -1.50
C CYS A 150 3.27 -10.84 -2.01
N LEU A 151 4.43 -10.34 -1.59
CA LEU A 151 5.72 -10.93 -1.91
C LEU A 151 6.01 -12.12 -1.00
N ALA A 152 6.80 -13.06 -1.50
CA ALA A 152 7.31 -14.18 -0.73
C ALA A 152 8.80 -13.99 -0.44
N TRP A 153 9.21 -14.29 0.80
CA TRP A 153 10.62 -14.39 1.14
C TRP A 153 11.14 -15.75 0.71
N LYS A 154 12.21 -15.75 -0.09
CA LYS A 154 12.92 -16.96 -0.48
C LYS A 154 14.32 -16.94 0.09
N ASN A 155 14.73 -18.02 0.74
CA ASN A 155 16.10 -18.17 1.20
C ASN A 155 17.04 -18.23 -0.01
N VAL A 156 18.16 -17.53 0.08
CA VAL A 156 19.19 -17.49 -0.97
C VAL A 156 20.53 -17.92 -0.42
N SER A 157 21.39 -18.43 -1.30
CA SER A 157 22.75 -18.83 -0.94
C SER A 157 23.66 -17.62 -0.72
N GLN A 158 24.74 -17.78 0.03
CA GLN A 158 25.79 -16.75 0.14
C GLN A 158 26.50 -16.46 -1.18
N THR A 159 26.38 -17.34 -2.18
CA THR A 159 26.92 -17.13 -3.53
C THR A 159 26.04 -16.23 -4.39
N ASP A 160 24.82 -15.92 -3.96
CA ASP A 160 23.88 -15.06 -4.69
C ASP A 160 24.49 -13.66 -4.89
N PRO A 161 24.51 -13.13 -6.13
CA PRO A 161 25.18 -11.88 -6.44
C PRO A 161 24.52 -10.66 -5.77
N ASP A 162 23.20 -10.68 -5.56
CA ASP A 162 22.50 -9.58 -4.90
C ASP A 162 22.71 -9.64 -3.39
N ALA A 163 22.72 -10.85 -2.80
CA ALA A 163 23.06 -11.04 -1.40
C ALA A 163 24.48 -10.56 -1.09
N LYS A 164 25.46 -10.92 -1.93
CA LYS A 164 26.84 -10.42 -1.82
C LYS A 164 26.92 -8.90 -1.89
N ARG A 165 26.22 -8.30 -2.86
CA ARG A 165 26.20 -6.85 -3.03
C ARG A 165 25.59 -6.15 -1.83
N ALA A 166 24.45 -6.63 -1.34
CA ALA A 166 23.79 -6.08 -0.17
C ALA A 166 24.67 -6.14 1.08
N LEU A 167 25.31 -7.30 1.33
CA LEU A 167 26.25 -7.48 2.43
C LEU A 167 27.44 -6.53 2.33
N GLN A 168 28.03 -6.40 1.14
CA GLN A 168 29.15 -5.49 0.90
C GLN A 168 28.73 -4.03 1.14
N THR A 169 27.58 -3.61 0.60
CA THR A 169 27.06 -2.25 0.80
C THR A 169 26.85 -1.93 2.27
N VAL A 170 26.31 -2.87 3.07
CA VAL A 170 26.15 -2.67 4.51
C VAL A 170 27.50 -2.51 5.20
N LEU A 171 28.47 -3.39 4.91
CA LEU A 171 29.81 -3.31 5.48
C LEU A 171 30.50 -1.99 5.13
N ASP A 172 30.47 -1.61 3.86
CA ASP A 172 31.08 -0.36 3.37
C ASP A 172 30.43 0.84 4.03
N THR A 173 29.11 0.86 4.15
CA THR A 173 28.37 1.95 4.81
C THR A 173 28.78 2.08 6.27
N LEU A 174 28.79 0.99 7.03
CA LEU A 174 29.15 1.01 8.46
C LEU A 174 30.62 1.36 8.69
N ASN A 175 31.52 0.81 7.88
CA ASN A 175 32.95 1.12 7.98
C ASN A 175 33.20 2.58 7.59
N ASN A 176 32.59 3.11 6.53
CA ASN A 176 32.73 4.52 6.19
C ASN A 176 32.16 5.43 7.30
N TYR A 177 31.03 5.07 7.91
CA TYR A 177 30.44 5.85 9.00
C TYR A 177 31.32 5.92 10.26
N THR A 178 32.16 4.90 10.50
CA THR A 178 33.04 4.81 11.67
C THR A 178 34.50 5.19 11.37
N GLN A 179 34.77 5.70 10.16
CA GLN A 179 36.13 5.93 9.67
C GLN A 179 36.94 6.92 10.52
N ASP A 180 36.31 7.97 11.03
CA ASP A 180 37.02 8.99 11.82
C ASP A 180 37.28 8.55 13.27
N PHE A 181 36.60 7.48 13.72
CA PHE A 181 36.68 6.96 15.09
C PHE A 181 37.55 5.71 15.19
N ARG A 182 38.53 5.52 14.30
CA ARG A 182 39.35 4.29 14.26
C ARG A 182 40.19 4.04 15.50
N SER A 183 40.39 5.05 16.36
CA SER A 183 40.98 4.89 17.69
C SER A 183 40.10 4.10 18.66
N GLU A 184 38.78 4.10 18.44
CA GLU A 184 37.77 3.48 19.30
C GLU A 184 37.02 2.34 18.58
N CYS A 185 36.88 2.44 17.26
CA CYS A 185 36.10 1.54 16.41
C CYS A 185 36.99 0.73 15.47
N SER A 186 36.92 -0.60 15.56
CA SER A 186 37.59 -1.51 14.63
C SER A 186 36.92 -1.55 13.25
N LEU A 187 37.66 -1.99 12.23
CA LEU A 187 37.07 -2.34 10.93
C LEU A 187 36.16 -3.55 11.08
N LEU A 188 34.89 -3.37 10.74
CA LEU A 188 33.87 -4.40 10.82
C LEU A 188 34.00 -5.36 9.63
N SER A 189 33.77 -6.63 9.91
CA SER A 189 33.67 -7.71 8.91
C SER A 189 32.48 -8.60 9.25
N ILE A 190 32.01 -9.38 8.27
CA ILE A 190 30.93 -10.34 8.49
C ILE A 190 31.48 -11.51 9.31
N GLY A 191 30.96 -11.69 10.52
CA GLY A 191 31.27 -12.84 11.36
C GLY A 191 30.50 -14.09 10.97
N ASN A 192 29.18 -14.10 11.19
CA ASN A 192 28.30 -15.21 10.84
C ASN A 192 27.00 -14.72 10.19
N ILE A 193 26.59 -15.39 9.13
CA ILE A 193 25.35 -15.13 8.41
C ILE A 193 24.31 -16.16 8.87
N THR A 194 23.33 -15.71 9.67
CA THR A 194 22.27 -16.59 10.21
C THR A 194 21.12 -16.82 9.22
N MET A 195 20.83 -15.84 8.37
CA MET A 195 19.79 -15.93 7.34
C MET A 195 20.12 -15.01 6.17
N LEU A 196 19.92 -15.51 4.95
CA LEU A 196 19.84 -14.69 3.75
C LEU A 196 18.55 -15.01 3.04
N SER A 197 17.73 -13.98 2.85
CA SER A 197 16.48 -14.09 2.13
C SER A 197 16.30 -12.90 1.20
N LYS A 198 15.64 -13.16 0.08
CA LYS A 198 15.30 -12.17 -0.93
C LYS A 198 13.80 -12.19 -1.12
N MET A 199 13.18 -11.01 -1.12
CA MET A 199 11.79 -10.89 -1.53
C MET A 199 11.68 -11.12 -3.04
N HIS A 200 10.76 -11.99 -3.42
CA HIS A 200 10.43 -12.26 -4.80
C HIS A 200 8.91 -12.19 -4.97
N ALA A 201 8.46 -11.64 -6.09
CA ALA A 201 7.05 -11.76 -6.45
C ALA A 201 6.72 -13.22 -6.77
N SER A 202 5.49 -13.66 -6.52
CA SER A 202 5.07 -14.98 -6.97
C SER A 202 5.29 -15.12 -8.49
N ASP A 203 5.66 -16.32 -8.96
CA ASP A 203 5.75 -16.61 -10.39
C ASP A 203 4.42 -16.31 -11.12
N ASP A 204 3.30 -16.38 -10.41
CA ASP A 204 1.97 -16.02 -10.93
C ASP A 204 1.82 -14.52 -11.18
N VAL A 205 2.48 -13.67 -10.39
CA VAL A 205 2.53 -12.20 -10.60
C VAL A 205 3.42 -11.88 -11.80
N LEU A 206 4.44 -12.69 -12.05
CA LEU A 206 5.37 -12.50 -13.17
C LEU A 206 4.76 -12.90 -14.52
N LYS A 207 3.79 -13.82 -14.54
CA LYS A 207 3.08 -14.25 -15.75
C LYS A 207 1.98 -13.24 -16.12
N PHE A 208 2.01 -12.74 -17.35
CA PHE A 208 0.88 -11.99 -17.89
C PHE A 208 -0.25 -12.97 -18.19
N LYS A 209 -1.43 -12.75 -17.61
CA LYS A 209 -2.66 -13.33 -18.14
C LYS A 209 -3.15 -12.36 -19.22
N GLN A 210 -3.32 -12.83 -20.45
CA GLN A 210 -4.12 -12.06 -21.41
C GLN A 210 -5.54 -12.01 -20.85
N THR A 211 -5.97 -10.81 -20.46
CA THR A 211 -7.35 -10.49 -20.08
C THR A 211 -7.95 -9.63 -21.17
#